data_AF-A0AA88VUL9-F1
#
_entry.id   AF-A0AA88VUL9-F1
#
_cell.length_a   1.000
_cell.length_b   1.000
_cell.length_c   1.000
_cell.angle_alpha   90.00
_cell.angle_beta   90.00
_cell.angle_gamma   90.00
#
_symmetry.space_group_name_H-M   'P 1'
#
loop_
_entity.id
_entity.type
_entity.pdbx_description
1 polymer ?
#
loop_
_entity_poly.entity_id
_entity_poly.type
_entity_poly.pdbx_seq_one_letter_code
_entity_poly.pdbx_strand_id
1 'polypeptide(L)'
;SLVSSNSSLHRSPLHLHFSILNSDMADESPNPPPPAIDTLQTPTEVPPSVPDKDPPPPPPPSESPAFLPVTEKETPHPPPLSHESKQELIEPEIPNPTPEPKKVPRSLVSFKEESNRVADLSDSERAALDELKQLVQAAISNHEFNFPSAPQPKADEPQTSTQETEIKIAASASPDEVSIWGVPLLADERSDVILLKFLRARDFKPKDAFAMLNNTIRWRKTFSIDALVDEDLGDDLEKVVFMHGFDKEGHPVCYNVYGEFQNKELYQKTFADEEKRMKFLRWRIQFLERSIRKLDFSPGGICTIFQVSDLKNSPGPAKRELRLATRQALMLLQDNYPEFVAKQVFINVPWWYLAFYTMISPFMTQRTKSKFVFASPAKTAETLFKYITPEQVPIRYGGLSVDSCECNPEFTDDDPASEVTVKPSTKQTVEIIVNEKCIIVWELRVVGWEVSYGAEYVPNTAGGYTIIIHKARKFTANDEPVVSNSFKISELGKILLTVDNPTAKKKKLLYRFKVKPLCD
;
A
#
# COMPACT_ATOMS: atom_id res chain seq x y z
N SER A 1 -37.13 24.00 -13.61
CA SER A 1 -36.73 23.56 -12.25
C SER A 1 -35.94 22.26 -12.37
N LEU A 2 -34.62 22.35 -12.43
CA LEU A 2 -33.73 21.18 -12.39
C LEU A 2 -33.16 21.07 -10.97
N VAL A 3 -33.48 19.97 -10.28
CA VAL A 3 -32.99 19.72 -8.91
C VAL A 3 -31.57 19.19 -9.01
N SER A 4 -30.59 20.01 -8.60
CA SER A 4 -29.21 19.55 -8.44
C SER A 4 -29.17 18.48 -7.35
N SER A 5 -28.96 17.23 -7.77
CA SER A 5 -28.80 16.10 -6.86
C SER A 5 -27.36 16.07 -6.36
N ASN A 6 -27.10 16.79 -5.27
CA ASN A 6 -25.84 16.69 -4.52
C ASN A 6 -25.69 15.28 -3.92
N SER A 7 -25.22 14.34 -4.74
CA SER A 7 -24.76 13.04 -4.25
C SER A 7 -23.50 13.24 -3.41
N SER A 8 -23.56 12.84 -2.14
CA SER A 8 -22.36 12.78 -1.30
C SER A 8 -21.38 11.79 -1.92
N LEU A 9 -20.18 12.26 -2.26
CA LEU A 9 -19.13 11.44 -2.86
C LEU A 9 -18.62 10.37 -1.88
N HIS A 10 -19.29 9.21 -1.85
CA HIS A 10 -18.89 7.99 -1.14
C HIS A 10 -17.62 7.38 -1.78
N ARG A 11 -16.50 8.09 -1.64
CA ARG A 11 -15.17 7.64 -2.09
C ARG A 11 -14.75 6.43 -1.27
N SER A 12 -14.61 5.28 -1.92
CA SER A 12 -14.15 4.04 -1.29
C SER A 12 -12.66 4.13 -0.88
N PRO A 13 -12.14 3.20 -0.07
CA PRO A 13 -10.69 3.14 0.20
C PRO A 13 -9.87 2.89 -1.07
N LEU A 14 -10.38 2.10 -2.02
CA LEU A 14 -9.78 1.93 -3.35
C LEU A 14 -9.73 3.26 -4.13
N HIS A 15 -10.73 4.14 -3.96
CA HIS A 15 -10.65 5.49 -4.50
C HIS A 15 -9.51 6.30 -3.85
N LEU A 16 -9.16 6.14 -2.57
CA LEU A 16 -8.00 6.89 -2.04
C LEU A 16 -6.65 6.24 -2.36
N HIS A 17 -6.62 4.90 -2.49
CA HIS A 17 -5.45 4.14 -2.95
C HIS A 17 -4.87 4.71 -4.25
N PHE A 18 -5.67 4.85 -5.30
CA PHE A 18 -5.17 5.40 -6.55
C PHE A 18 -5.04 6.93 -6.50
N SER A 19 -5.87 7.65 -5.72
CA SER A 19 -5.80 9.12 -5.59
C SER A 19 -4.46 9.63 -5.04
N ILE A 20 -3.63 8.75 -4.45
CA ILE A 20 -2.23 9.02 -4.12
C ILE A 20 -1.48 9.72 -5.26
N LEU A 21 -1.67 9.24 -6.49
CA LEU A 21 -0.97 9.73 -7.68
C LEU A 21 -1.56 11.01 -8.27
N ASN A 22 -2.70 11.49 -7.75
CA ASN A 22 -3.40 12.68 -8.22
C ASN A 22 -3.58 13.68 -7.07
N SER A 23 -2.45 14.15 -6.53
CA SER A 23 -2.38 15.07 -5.39
C SER A 23 -2.70 16.54 -5.75
N ASP A 24 -3.74 16.75 -6.57
CA ASP A 24 -4.40 18.02 -6.83
C ASP A 24 -5.87 17.73 -7.18
N MET A 25 -6.75 17.98 -6.20
CA MET A 25 -8.22 17.97 -6.34
C MET A 25 -8.81 19.08 -5.44
N ALA A 26 -8.28 20.30 -5.60
CA ALA A 26 -8.64 21.46 -4.79
C ALA A 26 -8.89 22.74 -5.60
N ASP A 27 -8.85 22.68 -6.94
CA ASP A 27 -9.52 23.66 -7.80
C ASP A 27 -9.91 23.04 -9.15
N GLU A 28 -11.01 23.55 -9.71
CA GLU A 28 -11.59 23.43 -11.07
C GLU A 28 -13.12 23.62 -10.98
N SER A 29 -13.54 24.79 -10.48
CA SER A 29 -14.87 25.32 -10.81
C SER A 29 -14.83 25.91 -12.22
N PRO A 30 -15.76 25.60 -13.14
CA PRO A 30 -15.69 26.11 -14.51
C PRO A 30 -16.01 27.61 -14.55
N ASN A 31 -15.00 28.44 -14.82
CA ASN A 31 -15.19 29.86 -15.12
C ASN A 31 -15.97 30.03 -16.43
N PRO A 32 -16.87 31.03 -16.52
CA PRO A 32 -17.62 31.32 -17.75
C PRO A 32 -16.70 31.91 -18.84
N PRO A 33 -17.02 31.72 -20.13
CA PRO A 33 -16.22 32.23 -21.23
C PRO A 33 -16.33 33.77 -21.36
N PRO A 34 -15.25 34.46 -21.77
CA PRO A 34 -15.31 35.87 -22.14
C PRO A 34 -16.05 36.08 -23.47
N PRO A 35 -16.64 37.27 -23.71
CA PRO A 35 -17.37 37.56 -24.95
C PRO A 35 -16.44 37.75 -26.16
N ALA A 36 -16.96 37.46 -27.35
CA ALA A 36 -16.24 37.61 -28.61
C ALA A 36 -16.15 39.08 -29.09
N ILE A 37 -15.06 39.40 -29.79
CA ILE A 37 -14.91 40.61 -30.62
C ILE A 37 -14.32 40.14 -31.96
N ASP A 38 -14.81 40.72 -33.06
CA ASP A 38 -14.54 40.31 -34.44
C ASP A 38 -13.96 41.51 -35.23
N THR A 39 -12.90 41.31 -36.03
CA THR A 39 -12.50 42.21 -37.14
C THR A 39 -11.34 41.62 -37.98
N LEU A 40 -11.32 41.97 -39.28
CA LEU A 40 -10.37 41.46 -40.29
C LEU A 40 -9.22 42.45 -40.57
N GLN A 41 -8.04 41.97 -41.00
CA GLN A 41 -7.45 42.22 -42.35
C GLN A 41 -5.97 41.76 -42.50
N THR A 42 -5.52 41.63 -43.76
CA THR A 42 -4.21 41.13 -44.29
C THR A 42 -4.00 41.75 -45.70
N PRO A 43 -2.86 41.60 -46.45
CA PRO A 43 -1.66 40.72 -46.29
C PRO A 43 -0.30 41.43 -46.59
N THR A 44 0.71 40.66 -47.08
CA THR A 44 1.97 41.06 -47.80
C THR A 44 3.21 41.32 -46.90
N GLU A 45 4.45 40.86 -47.15
CA GLU A 45 5.10 40.08 -48.26
C GLU A 45 6.19 39.08 -47.76
N VAL A 46 6.82 38.29 -48.66
CA VAL A 46 7.90 37.29 -48.41
C VAL A 46 8.83 37.18 -49.64
N PRO A 47 10.18 37.33 -49.55
CA PRO A 47 11.12 36.17 -49.68
C PRO A 47 12.54 36.38 -49.06
N PRO A 48 13.54 35.46 -49.19
CA PRO A 48 13.56 33.98 -49.03
C PRO A 48 14.70 33.48 -48.07
N SER A 49 15.01 32.18 -48.09
CA SER A 49 15.78 31.40 -47.08
C SER A 49 17.23 30.97 -47.44
N VAL A 50 18.09 30.74 -46.43
CA VAL A 50 19.33 29.91 -46.46
C VAL A 50 19.51 29.20 -45.07
N PRO A 51 20.04 27.95 -44.95
CA PRO A 51 19.88 27.12 -43.73
C PRO A 51 21.13 26.89 -42.83
N ASP A 52 20.84 26.35 -41.63
CA ASP A 52 21.60 25.50 -40.68
C ASP A 52 23.10 25.70 -40.36
N LYS A 53 23.40 25.76 -39.04
CA LYS A 53 24.57 25.18 -38.36
C LYS A 53 24.28 24.82 -36.90
N ASP A 54 24.84 23.69 -36.44
CA ASP A 54 24.69 23.14 -35.08
C ASP A 54 25.43 23.93 -33.97
N PRO A 55 25.00 23.79 -32.70
CA PRO A 55 25.72 24.33 -31.53
C PRO A 55 26.94 23.47 -31.10
N PRO A 56 27.97 24.07 -30.47
CA PRO A 56 29.22 23.38 -30.11
C PRO A 56 29.13 22.52 -28.82
N PRO A 57 30.02 21.52 -28.65
CA PRO A 57 30.03 20.61 -27.50
C PRO A 57 30.71 21.20 -26.23
N PRO A 58 30.46 20.60 -25.04
CA PRO A 58 31.07 21.01 -23.77
C PRO A 58 32.53 20.52 -23.60
N PRO A 59 33.32 21.15 -22.70
CA PRO A 59 34.72 20.80 -22.46
C PRO A 59 34.93 19.52 -21.60
N PRO A 60 36.10 18.87 -21.68
CA PRO A 60 36.42 17.64 -20.94
C PRO A 60 36.87 17.88 -19.48
N PRO A 61 36.85 16.84 -18.63
CA PRO A 61 37.41 16.87 -17.27
C PRO A 61 38.94 16.66 -17.26
N SER A 62 39.59 17.13 -16.19
CA SER A 62 41.03 16.93 -15.93
C SER A 62 41.28 16.29 -14.55
N GLU A 63 42.40 15.58 -14.42
CA GLU A 63 42.70 14.68 -13.29
C GLU A 63 43.36 15.38 -12.07
N SER A 64 43.51 14.62 -10.97
CA SER A 64 44.15 15.05 -9.72
C SER A 64 45.68 14.88 -9.71
N PRO A 65 46.38 15.54 -8.78
CA PRO A 65 47.23 14.78 -7.85
C PRO A 65 47.07 15.21 -6.37
N ALA A 66 47.88 14.66 -5.45
CA ALA A 66 47.63 14.67 -3.99
C ALA A 66 48.89 14.94 -3.12
N PHE A 67 48.69 14.83 -1.78
CA PHE A 67 49.66 14.68 -0.66
C PHE A 67 50.10 15.91 0.20
N LEU A 68 49.52 15.98 1.43
CA LEU A 68 50.19 16.20 2.74
C LEU A 68 50.75 17.63 3.12
N PRO A 69 51.27 17.87 4.36
CA PRO A 69 50.48 18.00 5.61
C PRO A 69 50.95 19.20 6.52
N VAL A 70 50.85 19.08 7.87
CA VAL A 70 51.41 19.96 8.96
C VAL A 70 50.57 21.19 9.36
N THR A 71 50.46 21.71 10.62
CA THR A 71 50.44 21.21 12.03
C THR A 71 49.95 22.39 12.95
N GLU A 72 49.52 22.10 14.20
CA GLU A 72 49.25 22.96 15.40
C GLU A 72 49.50 24.50 15.35
N LYS A 73 48.66 25.36 15.97
CA LYS A 73 48.78 25.68 17.42
C LYS A 73 47.60 26.45 18.08
N GLU A 74 47.40 26.12 19.36
CA GLU A 74 47.10 26.95 20.56
C GLU A 74 46.10 28.13 20.60
N THR A 75 45.28 28.13 21.66
CA THR A 75 44.39 29.19 22.19
C THR A 75 45.13 30.26 23.01
N PRO A 76 44.51 31.44 23.31
CA PRO A 76 44.03 31.65 24.70
C PRO A 76 42.76 32.53 24.92
N HIS A 77 42.18 32.42 26.13
CA HIS A 77 41.16 33.30 26.79
C HIS A 77 41.85 34.31 27.78
N PRO A 78 41.17 35.13 28.64
CA PRO A 78 39.76 35.58 28.73
C PRO A 78 39.64 37.08 28.32
N PRO A 79 39.50 38.18 29.15
CA PRO A 79 38.98 38.48 30.52
C PRO A 79 37.64 39.32 30.52
N PRO A 80 37.11 39.87 31.66
CA PRO A 80 35.72 40.38 31.78
C PRO A 80 35.56 41.84 32.30
N LEU A 81 34.31 42.34 32.48
CA LEU A 81 33.78 42.99 33.72
C LEU A 81 32.34 43.56 33.60
N SER A 82 31.80 44.10 34.70
CA SER A 82 30.38 44.42 34.96
C SER A 82 30.12 45.86 35.44
N HIS A 83 28.88 46.35 35.31
CA HIS A 83 28.06 47.20 36.23
C HIS A 83 26.88 47.76 35.38
N GLU A 84 25.58 47.67 35.72
CA GLU A 84 24.80 47.88 36.96
C GLU A 84 24.24 49.31 37.10
N SER A 85 22.91 49.43 37.06
CA SER A 85 22.11 50.56 37.60
C SER A 85 20.63 50.15 37.67
N LYS A 86 19.89 50.68 38.65
CA LYS A 86 18.47 50.37 38.92
C LYS A 86 17.56 51.58 38.68
N GLN A 87 16.30 51.34 38.30
CA GLN A 87 15.15 52.01 38.92
C GLN A 87 13.87 51.19 38.69
N GLU A 88 12.90 51.30 39.61
CA GLU A 88 11.65 50.55 39.63
C GLU A 88 10.46 51.46 39.28
N LEU A 89 9.47 50.93 38.55
CA LEU A 89 8.07 50.91 38.99
C LEU A 89 7.29 49.82 38.23
N ILE A 90 6.10 49.46 38.72
CA ILE A 90 5.36 48.26 38.32
C ILE A 90 3.96 48.62 37.82
N GLU A 91 3.58 48.11 36.65
CA GLU A 91 2.18 47.82 36.29
C GLU A 91 2.15 46.54 35.40
N PRO A 92 1.19 45.61 35.56
CA PRO A 92 1.31 44.27 34.98
C PRO A 92 0.53 44.07 33.66
N GLU A 93 1.25 43.96 32.54
CA GLU A 93 0.67 43.42 31.29
C GLU A 93 0.80 41.89 31.20
N ILE A 94 -0.18 41.27 30.52
CA ILE A 94 -0.36 39.81 30.45
C ILE A 94 0.49 39.23 29.31
N PRO A 95 1.43 38.30 29.57
CA PRO A 95 2.18 37.63 28.50
C PRO A 95 1.27 36.68 27.69
N ASN A 96 1.25 36.85 26.36
CA ASN A 96 0.59 35.91 25.45
C ASN A 96 1.16 34.49 25.60
N PRO A 97 0.33 33.44 25.62
CA PRO A 97 0.81 32.07 25.68
C PRO A 97 1.52 31.67 24.38
N THR A 98 2.78 31.26 24.49
CA THR A 98 3.56 30.70 23.38
C THR A 98 2.88 29.42 22.85
N PRO A 99 2.69 29.23 21.53
CA PRO A 99 1.96 28.09 21.00
C PRO A 99 2.73 26.77 21.21
N GLU A 100 2.17 25.86 22.01
CA GLU A 100 2.67 24.48 22.12
C GLU A 100 2.76 23.78 20.74
N PRO A 101 3.74 22.88 20.54
CA PRO A 101 3.80 22.04 19.33
C PRO A 101 2.55 21.14 19.26
N LYS A 102 1.66 21.45 18.31
CA LYS A 102 0.35 20.78 18.15
C LYS A 102 0.51 19.25 18.06
N LYS A 103 -0.04 18.56 19.07
CA LYS A 103 0.00 17.10 19.20
C LYS A 103 -0.70 16.45 17.99
N VAL A 104 -0.04 15.45 17.38
CA VAL A 104 -0.59 14.67 16.26
C VAL A 104 -1.93 14.04 16.67
N PRO A 105 -3.00 14.12 15.86
CA PRO A 105 -4.29 13.51 16.19
C PRO A 105 -4.18 12.00 16.44
N ARG A 106 -4.39 11.58 17.70
CA ARG A 106 -4.53 10.16 18.08
C ARG A 106 -6.00 9.73 17.93
N SER A 107 -6.45 9.52 16.70
CA SER A 107 -7.72 8.82 16.45
C SER A 107 -7.55 7.31 16.63
N LEU A 108 -7.33 6.86 17.88
CA LEU A 108 -7.38 5.44 18.28
C LEU A 108 -8.83 4.98 18.53
N VAL A 109 -9.75 5.38 17.64
CA VAL A 109 -11.02 4.67 17.49
C VAL A 109 -10.69 3.43 16.67
N SER A 110 -10.70 2.25 17.31
CA SER A 110 -10.43 1.01 16.60
C SER A 110 -11.57 0.76 15.61
N PHE A 111 -11.28 0.89 14.31
CA PHE A 111 -12.18 0.43 13.27
C PHE A 111 -12.12 -1.09 13.24
N LYS A 112 -13.18 -1.73 13.74
CA LYS A 112 -13.46 -3.15 13.51
C LYS A 112 -14.19 -3.27 12.16
N GLU A 113 -13.85 -4.27 11.36
CA GLU A 113 -14.64 -4.57 10.15
C GLU A 113 -16.07 -5.03 10.54
N GLU A 114 -17.04 -4.69 9.69
CA GLU A 114 -18.45 -5.07 9.84
C GLU A 114 -18.63 -6.54 9.48
N SER A 115 -19.28 -7.32 10.37
CA SER A 115 -19.39 -8.77 10.18
C SER A 115 -20.13 -9.14 8.90
N ASN A 116 -19.55 -10.07 8.16
CA ASN A 116 -20.10 -10.65 6.93
C ASN A 116 -21.12 -11.77 7.21
N ARG A 117 -21.41 -12.08 8.49
CA ARG A 117 -22.39 -13.11 8.88
C ARG A 117 -23.80 -12.51 8.92
N VAL A 118 -24.75 -13.12 8.20
CA VAL A 118 -26.17 -12.71 8.21
C VAL A 118 -26.81 -12.82 9.60
N ALA A 119 -26.22 -13.59 10.52
CA ALA A 119 -26.62 -13.66 11.93
C ALA A 119 -26.34 -12.37 12.73
N ASP A 120 -25.33 -11.58 12.33
CA ASP A 120 -24.84 -10.43 13.10
C ASP A 120 -25.49 -9.10 12.65
N LEU A 121 -26.38 -9.14 11.65
CA LEU A 121 -27.12 -8.00 11.10
C LEU A 121 -28.30 -7.60 11.98
N SER A 122 -28.54 -6.29 12.11
CA SER A 122 -29.80 -5.76 12.66
C SER A 122 -31.00 -6.10 11.77
N ASP A 123 -32.22 -6.04 12.33
CA ASP A 123 -33.45 -6.33 11.59
C ASP A 123 -33.64 -5.44 10.35
N SER A 124 -33.21 -4.18 10.43
CA SER A 124 -33.19 -3.24 9.30
C SER A 124 -32.19 -3.63 8.19
N GLU A 125 -31.00 -4.12 8.56
CA GLU A 125 -29.99 -4.55 7.59
C GLU A 125 -30.36 -5.89 6.95
N ARG A 126 -31.02 -6.79 7.72
CA ARG A 126 -31.60 -8.04 7.26
C ARG A 126 -32.72 -7.78 6.25
N ALA A 127 -33.68 -6.91 6.57
CA ALA A 127 -34.76 -6.52 5.66
C ALA A 127 -34.22 -5.87 4.37
N ALA A 128 -33.15 -5.07 4.46
CA ALA A 128 -32.48 -4.49 3.30
C ALA A 128 -31.77 -5.54 2.42
N LEU A 129 -31.19 -6.57 3.03
CA LEU A 129 -30.65 -7.73 2.32
C LEU A 129 -31.75 -8.54 1.63
N ASP A 130 -32.87 -8.79 2.29
CA ASP A 130 -34.00 -9.52 1.72
C ASP A 130 -34.67 -8.76 0.55
N GLU A 131 -34.82 -7.43 0.64
CA GLU A 131 -35.28 -6.60 -0.50
C GLU A 131 -34.28 -6.68 -1.67
N LEU A 132 -32.97 -6.59 -1.41
CA LEU A 132 -31.96 -6.71 -2.46
C LEU A 132 -31.97 -8.11 -3.12
N LYS A 133 -32.14 -9.18 -2.33
CA LYS A 133 -32.25 -10.55 -2.86
C LYS A 133 -33.50 -10.70 -3.75
N GLN A 134 -34.63 -10.09 -3.38
CA GLN A 134 -35.83 -10.06 -4.23
C GLN A 134 -35.60 -9.29 -5.55
N LEU A 135 -34.92 -8.14 -5.50
CA LEU A 135 -34.57 -7.37 -6.71
C LEU A 135 -33.63 -8.16 -7.65
N VAL A 136 -32.63 -8.85 -7.10
CA VAL A 136 -31.73 -9.71 -7.88
C VAL A 136 -32.48 -10.92 -8.45
N GLN A 137 -33.38 -11.54 -7.68
CA GLN A 137 -34.18 -12.68 -8.16
C GLN A 137 -35.08 -12.27 -9.31
N ALA A 138 -35.76 -11.12 -9.22
CA ALA A 138 -36.57 -10.59 -10.30
C ALA A 138 -35.73 -10.33 -11.56
N ALA A 139 -34.55 -9.71 -11.42
CA ALA A 139 -33.66 -9.43 -12.54
C ALA A 139 -33.08 -10.69 -13.22
N ILE A 140 -32.79 -11.76 -12.45
CA ILE A 140 -32.43 -13.07 -13.02
C ILE A 140 -33.62 -13.64 -13.80
N SER A 141 -34.82 -13.66 -13.19
CA SER A 141 -36.05 -14.20 -13.80
C SER A 141 -36.50 -13.44 -15.06
N ASN A 142 -36.22 -12.13 -15.13
CA ASN A 142 -36.48 -11.28 -16.29
C ASN A 142 -35.34 -11.32 -17.34
N HIS A 143 -34.26 -12.07 -17.11
CA HIS A 143 -33.02 -12.06 -17.89
C HIS A 143 -32.35 -10.67 -18.04
N GLU A 144 -32.59 -9.74 -17.12
CA GLU A 144 -32.07 -8.36 -17.17
C GLU A 144 -30.54 -8.28 -17.16
N PHE A 145 -29.85 -9.31 -16.65
CA PHE A 145 -28.39 -9.42 -16.68
C PHE A 145 -27.82 -9.91 -18.02
N ASN A 146 -28.66 -10.23 -19.01
CA ASN A 146 -28.19 -10.71 -20.32
C ASN A 146 -27.96 -9.58 -21.32
N PHE A 147 -26.95 -8.76 -21.02
CA PHE A 147 -26.52 -7.67 -21.90
C PHE A 147 -25.87 -8.22 -23.18
N PRO A 148 -26.15 -7.63 -24.36
CA PRO A 148 -25.46 -7.98 -25.59
C PRO A 148 -23.96 -7.71 -25.45
N SER A 149 -23.14 -8.71 -25.73
CA SER A 149 -21.67 -8.56 -25.72
C SER A 149 -21.24 -7.58 -26.81
N ALA A 150 -20.16 -6.84 -26.56
CA ALA A 150 -19.59 -5.93 -27.56
C ALA A 150 -19.17 -6.72 -28.83
N PRO A 151 -19.39 -6.17 -30.04
CA PRO A 151 -19.00 -6.84 -31.27
C PRO A 151 -17.48 -6.96 -31.35
N GLN A 152 -16.96 -8.19 -31.36
CA GLN A 152 -15.56 -8.42 -31.67
C GLN A 152 -15.29 -8.05 -33.14
N PRO A 153 -14.10 -7.48 -33.46
CA PRO A 153 -13.70 -7.25 -34.84
C PRO A 153 -13.56 -8.60 -35.54
N LYS A 154 -14.44 -8.87 -36.50
CA LYS A 154 -14.31 -10.05 -37.36
C LYS A 154 -13.09 -9.87 -38.26
N ALA A 155 -12.25 -10.90 -38.37
CA ALA A 155 -11.35 -11.03 -39.49
C ALA A 155 -12.17 -11.37 -40.75
N ASP A 156 -11.88 -10.70 -41.86
CA ASP A 156 -12.56 -10.94 -43.14
C ASP A 156 -12.04 -12.24 -43.80
N GLU A 157 -12.90 -13.25 -43.91
CA GLU A 157 -12.82 -14.28 -44.96
C GLU A 157 -14.24 -14.70 -45.42
N PRO A 158 -14.39 -15.28 -46.63
CA PRO A 158 -15.64 -15.15 -47.39
C PRO A 158 -16.84 -15.99 -46.93
N GLN A 159 -18.03 -15.53 -47.32
CA GLN A 159 -19.31 -16.18 -47.08
C GLN A 159 -19.43 -17.55 -47.76
N THR A 160 -20.04 -18.53 -47.07
CA THR A 160 -20.72 -19.68 -47.68
C THR A 160 -21.92 -20.06 -46.81
N SER A 161 -23.01 -20.52 -47.44
CA SER A 161 -24.33 -20.61 -46.82
C SER A 161 -24.53 -21.81 -45.88
N THR A 162 -25.11 -21.58 -44.70
CA THR A 162 -25.84 -22.62 -43.93
C THR A 162 -26.91 -21.97 -43.05
N GLN A 163 -28.15 -21.87 -43.56
CA GLN A 163 -29.24 -21.13 -42.91
C GLN A 163 -30.17 -22.02 -42.05
N GLU A 164 -29.80 -23.28 -41.82
CA GLU A 164 -30.64 -24.28 -41.12
C GLU A 164 -30.12 -24.63 -39.70
N THR A 165 -28.96 -24.12 -39.29
CA THR A 165 -28.33 -24.44 -38.00
C THR A 165 -28.87 -23.60 -36.84
N GLU A 166 -29.34 -22.38 -37.10
CA GLU A 166 -29.71 -21.39 -36.05
C GLU A 166 -30.88 -21.86 -35.16
N ILE A 167 -31.81 -22.66 -35.70
CA ILE A 167 -33.05 -23.05 -35.00
C ILE A 167 -32.80 -24.12 -33.90
N LYS A 168 -31.66 -24.81 -33.90
CA LYS A 168 -31.37 -25.89 -32.93
C LYS A 168 -30.43 -25.53 -31.77
N ILE A 169 -29.72 -24.40 -31.84
CA ILE A 169 -28.82 -23.95 -30.77
C ILE A 169 -29.59 -23.20 -29.66
N ALA A 170 -30.72 -22.56 -30.00
CA ALA A 170 -31.57 -21.82 -29.07
C ALA A 170 -32.32 -22.67 -28.02
N ALA A 171 -32.09 -23.99 -27.95
CA ALA A 171 -32.90 -24.95 -27.19
C ALA A 171 -32.15 -25.67 -26.04
N SER A 172 -30.91 -25.28 -25.74
CA SER A 172 -30.11 -25.90 -24.65
C SER A 172 -29.49 -24.91 -23.67
N ALA A 173 -29.95 -23.64 -23.66
CA ALA A 173 -29.59 -22.70 -22.61
C ALA A 173 -30.36 -23.04 -21.31
N SER A 174 -29.69 -23.70 -20.37
CA SER A 174 -30.04 -23.60 -18.95
C SER A 174 -30.08 -22.12 -18.54
N PRO A 175 -30.89 -21.71 -17.56
CA PRO A 175 -30.92 -20.32 -17.10
C PRO A 175 -29.49 -19.86 -16.74
N ASP A 176 -28.99 -18.84 -17.43
CA ASP A 176 -27.60 -18.37 -17.30
C ASP A 176 -27.28 -18.08 -15.82
N GLU A 177 -26.40 -18.87 -15.22
CA GLU A 177 -26.04 -18.77 -13.81
C GLU A 177 -25.20 -17.51 -13.57
N VAL A 178 -25.87 -16.40 -13.25
CA VAL A 178 -25.24 -15.09 -13.08
C VAL A 178 -24.32 -15.12 -11.86
N SER A 179 -23.02 -15.21 -12.10
CA SER A 179 -21.98 -15.20 -11.07
C SER A 179 -21.16 -13.91 -11.08
N ILE A 180 -20.54 -13.62 -9.94
CA ILE A 180 -19.59 -12.52 -9.77
C ILE A 180 -18.43 -12.99 -8.89
N TRP A 181 -17.19 -12.72 -9.31
CA TRP A 181 -15.97 -13.21 -8.64
C TRP A 181 -15.89 -14.74 -8.40
N GLY A 182 -16.62 -15.54 -9.18
CA GLY A 182 -16.69 -17.00 -9.01
C GLY A 182 -17.76 -17.49 -8.03
N VAL A 183 -18.61 -16.59 -7.51
CA VAL A 183 -19.76 -16.93 -6.67
C VAL A 183 -21.05 -16.72 -7.47
N PRO A 184 -21.88 -17.75 -7.69
CA PRO A 184 -23.22 -17.60 -8.25
C PRO A 184 -24.14 -16.77 -7.34
N LEU A 185 -24.90 -15.86 -7.93
CA LEU A 185 -25.85 -15.04 -7.18
C LEU A 185 -27.05 -15.88 -6.73
N LEU A 186 -27.44 -15.70 -5.47
CA LEU A 186 -28.56 -16.35 -4.78
C LEU A 186 -28.48 -17.88 -4.60
N ALA A 187 -27.45 -18.57 -5.10
CA ALA A 187 -27.31 -20.02 -4.98
C ALA A 187 -26.95 -20.49 -3.56
N ASP A 188 -26.09 -19.76 -2.84
CA ASP A 188 -25.69 -20.07 -1.47
C ASP A 188 -25.29 -18.81 -0.66
N GLU A 189 -24.99 -19.00 0.62
CA GLU A 189 -24.72 -17.92 1.59
C GLU A 189 -23.51 -17.02 1.22
N ARG A 190 -22.60 -17.46 0.33
CA ARG A 190 -21.51 -16.61 -0.20
C ARG A 190 -22.06 -15.45 -1.04
N SER A 191 -23.22 -15.63 -1.67
CA SER A 191 -23.91 -14.54 -2.37
C SER A 191 -24.28 -13.42 -1.40
N ASP A 192 -24.73 -13.76 -0.18
CA ASP A 192 -25.15 -12.75 0.80
C ASP A 192 -23.96 -11.91 1.29
N VAL A 193 -22.79 -12.53 1.48
CA VAL A 193 -21.52 -11.84 1.77
C VAL A 193 -21.17 -10.81 0.69
N ILE A 194 -21.43 -11.12 -0.58
CA ILE A 194 -21.22 -10.19 -1.69
C ILE A 194 -22.28 -9.08 -1.71
N LEU A 195 -23.57 -9.42 -1.58
CA LEU A 195 -24.67 -8.44 -1.57
C LEU A 195 -24.52 -7.43 -0.42
N LEU A 196 -24.01 -7.86 0.74
CA LEU A 196 -23.68 -6.97 1.86
C LEU A 196 -22.61 -5.92 1.52
N LYS A 197 -21.64 -6.21 0.63
CA LYS A 197 -20.67 -5.19 0.17
C LYS A 197 -21.36 -4.07 -0.62
N PHE A 198 -22.30 -4.42 -1.52
CA PHE A 198 -23.08 -3.45 -2.28
C PHE A 198 -24.02 -2.63 -1.38
N LEU A 199 -24.66 -3.26 -0.39
CA LEU A 199 -25.50 -2.57 0.60
C LEU A 199 -24.70 -1.57 1.44
N ARG A 200 -23.58 -1.97 2.04
CA ARG A 200 -22.71 -1.08 2.82
C ARG A 200 -22.17 0.09 2.00
N ALA A 201 -21.86 -0.14 0.72
CA ALA A 201 -21.43 0.92 -0.21
C ALA A 201 -22.56 1.90 -0.61
N ARG A 202 -23.81 1.64 -0.21
CA ARG A 202 -25.00 2.46 -0.47
C ARG A 202 -25.87 2.69 0.77
N ASP A 203 -25.26 2.67 1.96
CA ASP A 203 -25.92 2.88 3.26
C ASP A 203 -27.17 2.01 3.49
N PHE A 204 -27.10 0.73 3.09
CA PHE A 204 -28.19 -0.26 3.13
C PHE A 204 -29.48 0.14 2.38
N LYS A 205 -29.38 0.99 1.35
CA LYS A 205 -30.50 1.29 0.42
C LYS A 205 -30.58 0.21 -0.67
N PRO A 206 -31.59 -0.69 -0.69
CA PRO A 206 -31.55 -1.88 -1.55
C PRO A 206 -31.59 -1.55 -3.04
N LYS A 207 -32.36 -0.53 -3.43
CA LYS A 207 -32.50 -0.08 -4.82
C LYS A 207 -31.21 0.56 -5.36
N ASP A 208 -30.52 1.35 -4.55
CA ASP A 208 -29.22 1.94 -4.91
C ASP A 208 -28.11 0.88 -5.00
N ALA A 209 -28.15 -0.12 -4.10
CA ALA A 209 -27.26 -1.28 -4.11
C ALA A 209 -27.49 -2.18 -5.33
N PHE A 210 -28.75 -2.46 -5.66
CA PHE A 210 -29.14 -3.18 -6.88
C PHE A 210 -28.70 -2.44 -8.15
N ALA A 211 -28.92 -1.13 -8.22
CA ALA A 211 -28.48 -0.32 -9.35
C ALA A 211 -26.95 -0.34 -9.52
N MET A 212 -26.19 -0.33 -8.41
CA MET A 212 -24.74 -0.51 -8.45
C MET A 212 -24.37 -1.91 -8.97
N LEU A 213 -24.91 -2.98 -8.38
CA LEU A 213 -24.64 -4.38 -8.77
C LEU A 213 -24.96 -4.65 -10.24
N ASN A 214 -26.10 -4.16 -10.73
CA ASN A 214 -26.53 -4.30 -12.12
C ASN A 214 -25.57 -3.57 -13.09
N ASN A 215 -25.15 -2.35 -12.74
CA ASN A 215 -24.11 -1.64 -13.50
C ASN A 215 -22.76 -2.36 -13.46
N THR A 216 -22.38 -2.97 -12.32
CA THR A 216 -21.16 -3.78 -12.20
C THR A 216 -21.21 -5.02 -13.08
N ILE A 217 -22.29 -5.80 -13.07
CA ILE A 217 -22.44 -7.00 -13.91
C ILE A 217 -22.40 -6.62 -15.40
N ARG A 218 -23.03 -5.50 -15.78
CA ARG A 218 -22.94 -4.96 -17.15
C ARG A 218 -21.51 -4.59 -17.53
N TRP A 219 -20.83 -3.82 -16.69
CA TRP A 219 -19.44 -3.44 -16.91
C TRP A 219 -18.52 -4.65 -17.02
N ARG A 220 -18.71 -5.69 -16.19
CA ARG A 220 -17.93 -6.94 -16.26
C ARG A 220 -18.03 -7.61 -17.63
N LYS A 221 -19.25 -7.73 -18.18
CA LYS A 221 -19.49 -8.24 -19.54
C LYS A 221 -18.86 -7.32 -20.60
N THR A 222 -19.08 -6.01 -20.53
CA THR A 222 -18.55 -5.05 -21.53
C THR A 222 -17.01 -4.95 -21.54
N PHE A 223 -16.34 -5.13 -20.39
CA PHE A 223 -14.87 -5.08 -20.28
C PHE A 223 -14.21 -6.46 -20.50
N SER A 224 -15.02 -7.50 -20.73
CA SER A 224 -14.62 -8.91 -20.86
C SER A 224 -13.80 -9.42 -19.66
N ILE A 225 -14.26 -9.13 -18.44
CA ILE A 225 -13.50 -9.40 -17.21
C ILE A 225 -13.09 -10.86 -17.04
N ASP A 226 -13.98 -11.79 -17.38
CA ASP A 226 -13.72 -13.20 -17.10
C ASP A 226 -12.71 -13.80 -18.11
N ALA A 227 -12.63 -13.27 -19.33
CA ALA A 227 -11.54 -13.56 -20.27
C ALA A 227 -10.24 -12.81 -19.92
N LEU A 228 -10.34 -11.57 -19.43
CA LEU A 228 -9.19 -10.77 -18.96
C LEU A 228 -8.42 -11.47 -17.84
N VAL A 229 -9.08 -12.29 -17.01
CA VAL A 229 -8.40 -13.00 -15.91
C VAL A 229 -7.39 -14.04 -16.40
N ASP A 230 -7.53 -14.56 -17.62
CA ASP A 230 -6.61 -15.55 -18.19
C ASP A 230 -5.72 -14.98 -19.32
N GLU A 231 -5.89 -13.71 -19.68
CA GLU A 231 -5.07 -12.97 -20.65
C GLU A 231 -3.61 -12.83 -20.19
N ASP A 232 -2.64 -12.97 -21.09
CA ASP A 232 -1.25 -12.57 -20.82
C ASP A 232 -1.05 -11.08 -21.10
N LEU A 233 -0.65 -10.34 -20.07
CA LEU A 233 -0.37 -8.91 -20.13
C LEU A 233 1.08 -8.56 -19.77
N GLY A 234 1.91 -9.55 -19.40
CA GLY A 234 3.28 -9.37 -18.94
C GLY A 234 3.47 -9.15 -17.43
N ASP A 235 4.72 -9.31 -17.01
CA ASP A 235 5.24 -9.36 -15.62
C ASP A 235 5.90 -8.04 -15.15
N ASP A 236 6.14 -7.09 -16.05
CA ASP A 236 6.78 -5.78 -15.82
C ASP A 236 6.38 -5.02 -14.54
N LEU A 237 5.17 -5.27 -14.04
CA LEU A 237 4.50 -4.52 -12.98
C LEU A 237 4.46 -5.24 -11.62
N GLU A 238 4.99 -6.46 -11.49
CA GLU A 238 5.04 -7.21 -10.21
C GLU A 238 5.77 -6.43 -9.12
N LYS A 239 6.85 -5.72 -9.46
CA LYS A 239 7.59 -4.85 -8.52
C LYS A 239 6.78 -3.62 -8.07
N VAL A 240 5.79 -3.21 -8.87
CA VAL A 240 4.88 -2.10 -8.59
C VAL A 240 3.71 -2.56 -7.72
N VAL A 241 3.18 -3.77 -7.95
CA VAL A 241 2.06 -4.32 -7.19
C VAL A 241 2.22 -5.83 -7.01
N PHE A 242 2.21 -6.26 -5.75
CA PHE A 242 2.31 -7.68 -5.37
C PHE A 242 1.49 -7.99 -4.11
N MET A 243 1.15 -9.26 -3.92
CA MET A 243 0.57 -9.77 -2.67
C MET A 243 1.71 -10.40 -1.84
N HIS A 244 1.82 -10.09 -0.55
CA HIS A 244 2.84 -10.69 0.32
C HIS A 244 2.37 -10.76 1.77
N GLY A 245 2.25 -11.96 2.32
CA GLY A 245 1.89 -12.17 3.73
C GLY A 245 0.48 -11.72 4.10
N PHE A 246 0.19 -11.83 5.40
CA PHE A 246 -1.13 -11.62 5.99
C PHE A 246 -1.05 -10.69 7.22
N ASP A 247 -2.11 -9.90 7.45
CA ASP A 247 -2.25 -9.15 8.70
C ASP A 247 -2.69 -10.05 9.87
N LYS A 248 -2.70 -9.50 11.09
CA LYS A 248 -3.05 -10.22 12.33
C LYS A 248 -4.53 -10.57 12.45
N GLU A 249 -5.37 -10.09 11.54
CA GLU A 249 -6.79 -10.46 11.41
C GLU A 249 -6.98 -11.47 10.25
N GLY A 250 -5.90 -11.83 9.54
CA GLY A 250 -5.85 -12.82 8.46
C GLY A 250 -6.05 -12.25 7.05
N HIS A 251 -6.13 -10.93 6.90
CA HIS A 251 -6.31 -10.30 5.58
C HIS A 251 -5.03 -10.43 4.75
N PRO A 252 -5.09 -10.92 3.50
CA PRO A 252 -3.92 -10.93 2.62
C PRO A 252 -3.48 -9.50 2.31
N VAL A 253 -2.17 -9.25 2.35
CA VAL A 253 -1.61 -7.90 2.23
C VAL A 253 -1.20 -7.61 0.78
N CYS A 254 -1.73 -6.53 0.21
CA CYS A 254 -1.40 -6.02 -1.11
C CYS A 254 -0.46 -4.82 -1.01
N TYR A 255 0.78 -4.98 -1.47
CA TYR A 255 1.79 -3.92 -1.55
C TYR A 255 1.72 -3.20 -2.89
N ASN A 256 1.92 -1.87 -2.86
CA ASN A 256 1.80 -0.99 -4.02
C ASN A 256 2.89 0.08 -3.94
N VAL A 257 3.84 0.07 -4.88
CA VAL A 257 5.11 0.79 -4.78
C VAL A 257 5.23 1.83 -5.88
N TYR A 258 4.72 3.04 -5.61
CA TYR A 258 4.70 4.11 -6.60
C TYR A 258 6.09 4.67 -6.93
N GLY A 259 7.09 4.43 -6.08
CA GLY A 259 8.49 4.79 -6.32
C GLY A 259 9.09 4.11 -7.55
N GLU A 260 8.62 2.93 -7.95
CA GLU A 260 9.11 2.23 -9.15
C GLU A 260 8.82 3.04 -10.43
N PHE A 261 7.75 3.87 -10.44
CA PHE A 261 7.44 4.81 -11.52
C PHE A 261 8.37 6.05 -11.58
N GLN A 262 9.49 6.05 -10.85
CA GLN A 262 10.66 6.88 -11.16
C GLN A 262 11.50 6.32 -12.31
N ASN A 263 11.49 4.99 -12.55
CA ASN A 263 12.13 4.41 -13.72
C ASN A 263 11.48 5.00 -14.99
N LYS A 264 12.29 5.65 -15.83
CA LYS A 264 11.83 6.36 -17.04
C LYS A 264 11.28 5.40 -18.09
N GLU A 265 11.92 4.24 -18.27
CA GLU A 265 11.54 3.22 -19.25
C GLU A 265 10.22 2.59 -18.86
N LEU A 266 10.08 2.16 -17.60
CA LEU A 266 8.80 1.65 -17.06
C LEU A 266 7.71 2.73 -17.17
N TYR A 267 7.99 3.96 -16.75
CA TYR A 267 7.00 5.05 -16.83
C TYR A 267 6.54 5.32 -18.27
N GLN A 268 7.43 5.29 -19.26
CA GLN A 268 7.07 5.44 -20.67
C GLN A 268 6.31 4.20 -21.20
N LYS A 269 6.76 2.99 -20.86
CA LYS A 269 6.11 1.71 -21.20
C LYS A 269 4.70 1.58 -20.62
N THR A 270 4.40 2.26 -19.50
CA THR A 270 3.10 2.23 -18.82
C THR A 270 2.19 3.43 -19.13
N PHE A 271 2.70 4.63 -19.40
CA PHE A 271 1.87 5.86 -19.43
C PHE A 271 2.06 6.81 -20.63
N ALA A 272 2.95 6.51 -21.59
CA ALA A 272 3.29 7.45 -22.67
C ALA A 272 2.11 7.81 -23.60
N ASP A 273 1.16 6.89 -23.78
CA ASP A 273 0.02 7.02 -24.68
C ASP A 273 -1.22 6.32 -24.08
N GLU A 274 -2.37 6.46 -24.74
CA GLU A 274 -3.65 5.94 -24.24
C GLU A 274 -3.71 4.41 -24.27
N GLU A 275 -3.09 3.76 -25.25
CA GLU A 275 -3.04 2.30 -25.35
C GLU A 275 -2.28 1.70 -24.15
N LYS A 276 -1.10 2.23 -23.81
CA LYS A 276 -0.32 1.78 -22.63
C LYS A 276 -1.06 2.05 -21.32
N ARG A 277 -1.74 3.21 -21.20
CA ARG A 277 -2.60 3.52 -20.04
C ARG A 277 -3.75 2.51 -19.91
N MET A 278 -4.38 2.12 -21.02
CA MET A 278 -5.44 1.11 -21.04
C MET A 278 -4.90 -0.30 -20.77
N LYS A 279 -3.71 -0.65 -21.26
CA LYS A 279 -3.04 -1.92 -20.91
C LYS A 279 -2.71 -1.99 -19.41
N PHE A 280 -2.18 -0.91 -18.83
CA PHE A 280 -1.96 -0.80 -17.38
C PHE A 280 -3.27 -0.95 -16.59
N LEU A 281 -4.35 -0.32 -17.05
CA LEU A 281 -5.66 -0.44 -16.44
C LEU A 281 -6.18 -1.88 -16.51
N ARG A 282 -6.10 -2.55 -17.66
CA ARG A 282 -6.44 -3.98 -17.82
C ARG A 282 -5.61 -4.87 -16.88
N TRP A 283 -4.29 -4.70 -16.85
CA TRP A 283 -3.39 -5.46 -15.98
C TRP A 283 -3.74 -5.28 -14.50
N ARG A 284 -4.01 -4.03 -14.08
CA ARG A 284 -4.33 -3.73 -12.69
C ARG A 284 -5.70 -4.24 -12.26
N ILE A 285 -6.66 -4.29 -13.18
CA ILE A 285 -7.96 -4.94 -12.98
C ILE A 285 -7.81 -6.47 -12.93
N GLN A 286 -7.03 -7.07 -13.83
CA GLN A 286 -6.70 -8.49 -13.82
C GLN A 286 -6.06 -8.92 -12.49
N PHE A 287 -5.06 -8.16 -12.01
CA PHE A 287 -4.44 -8.40 -10.71
C PHE A 287 -5.47 -8.39 -9.57
N LEU A 288 -6.38 -7.39 -9.57
CA LEU A 288 -7.41 -7.26 -8.53
C LEU A 288 -8.43 -8.40 -8.60
N GLU A 289 -8.88 -8.81 -9.79
CA GLU A 289 -9.75 -9.96 -9.99
C GLU A 289 -9.08 -11.27 -9.55
N ARG A 290 -7.83 -11.52 -9.98
CA ARG A 290 -7.03 -12.70 -9.58
C ARG A 290 -6.81 -12.75 -8.07
N SER A 291 -6.75 -11.59 -7.40
CA SER A 291 -6.64 -11.51 -5.93
C SER A 291 -7.99 -11.70 -5.24
N ILE A 292 -9.08 -11.10 -5.74
CA ILE A 292 -10.42 -11.23 -5.16
C ILE A 292 -10.97 -12.65 -5.29
N ARG A 293 -10.72 -13.34 -6.41
CA ARG A 293 -11.11 -14.75 -6.62
C ARG A 293 -10.40 -15.76 -5.69
N LYS A 294 -9.39 -15.31 -4.92
CA LYS A 294 -8.69 -16.10 -3.89
C LYS A 294 -9.19 -15.81 -2.47
N LEU A 295 -10.14 -14.89 -2.29
CA LEU A 295 -10.69 -14.54 -0.99
C LEU A 295 -11.78 -15.53 -0.56
N ASP A 296 -11.96 -15.71 0.75
CA ASP A 296 -13.02 -16.54 1.28
C ASP A 296 -14.32 -15.72 1.45
N PHE A 297 -15.30 -16.01 0.61
CA PHE A 297 -16.64 -15.44 0.67
C PHE A 297 -17.60 -16.23 1.57
N SER A 298 -17.14 -17.24 2.32
CA SER A 298 -17.98 -17.95 3.30
C SER A 298 -18.50 -17.00 4.41
N PRO A 299 -19.62 -17.31 5.08
CA PRO A 299 -20.15 -16.46 6.16
C PRO A 299 -19.21 -16.34 7.38
N GLY A 300 -18.45 -15.24 7.42
CA GLY A 300 -17.38 -15.01 8.40
C GLY A 300 -15.98 -15.30 7.87
N GLY A 301 -15.86 -15.69 6.60
CA GLY A 301 -14.63 -15.76 5.85
C GLY A 301 -14.02 -14.39 5.55
N ILE A 302 -12.75 -14.41 5.14
CA ILE A 302 -11.94 -13.22 4.90
C ILE A 302 -12.10 -12.77 3.44
N CYS A 303 -13.05 -11.85 3.23
CA CYS A 303 -13.41 -11.31 1.92
C CYS A 303 -12.92 -9.87 1.66
N THR A 304 -11.85 -9.45 2.33
CA THR A 304 -11.24 -8.11 2.24
C THR A 304 -9.72 -8.17 2.25
N ILE A 305 -9.08 -7.14 1.67
CA ILE A 305 -7.64 -7.04 1.45
C ILE A 305 -7.07 -5.92 2.33
N PHE A 306 -5.90 -6.15 2.93
CA PHE A 306 -5.13 -5.11 3.61
C PHE A 306 -4.21 -4.42 2.60
N GLN A 307 -4.39 -3.12 2.37
CA GLN A 307 -3.61 -2.37 1.38
C GLN A 307 -2.44 -1.66 2.04
N VAL A 308 -1.23 -1.86 1.49
CA VAL A 308 -0.03 -1.06 1.80
C VAL A 308 0.37 -0.27 0.56
N SER A 309 0.54 1.03 0.73
CA SER A 309 0.90 1.97 -0.33
C SER A 309 2.21 2.70 0.04
N ASP A 310 3.29 2.39 -0.67
CA ASP A 310 4.61 2.99 -0.45
C ASP A 310 4.77 4.29 -1.23
N LEU A 311 4.83 5.40 -0.48
CA LEU A 311 4.98 6.75 -1.02
C LEU A 311 6.45 7.19 -1.12
N LYS A 312 7.41 6.33 -0.77
CA LYS A 312 8.82 6.60 -1.01
C LYS A 312 9.00 6.87 -2.50
N ASN A 313 9.61 8.01 -2.82
CA ASN A 313 9.93 8.39 -4.20
C ASN A 313 8.72 8.51 -5.16
N SER A 314 7.47 8.52 -4.65
CA SER A 314 6.26 8.61 -5.49
C SER A 314 6.29 9.83 -6.42
N PRO A 315 5.92 9.71 -7.71
CA PRO A 315 5.84 10.85 -8.61
C PRO A 315 4.97 11.99 -8.06
N GLY A 316 5.49 13.22 -8.10
CA GLY A 316 4.75 14.42 -7.70
C GLY A 316 3.69 14.86 -8.74
N PRO A 317 2.85 15.85 -8.40
CA PRO A 317 1.67 16.26 -9.18
C PRO A 317 1.96 16.70 -10.63
N ALA A 318 3.22 17.03 -10.95
CA ALA A 318 3.64 17.41 -12.31
C ALA A 318 3.42 16.32 -13.39
N LYS A 319 3.32 15.02 -13.03
CA LYS A 319 3.13 13.94 -14.01
C LYS A 319 1.67 13.83 -14.50
N ARG A 320 1.20 14.75 -15.34
CA ARG A 320 -0.21 14.85 -15.80
C ARG A 320 -0.80 13.54 -16.35
N GLU A 321 -0.05 12.82 -17.18
CA GLU A 321 -0.57 11.60 -17.83
C GLU A 321 -0.79 10.44 -16.84
N LEU A 322 0.01 10.40 -15.77
CA LEU A 322 -0.21 9.51 -14.63
C LEU A 322 -1.50 9.88 -13.89
N ARG A 323 -1.75 11.18 -13.67
CA ARG A 323 -2.98 11.69 -13.04
C ARG A 323 -4.22 11.31 -13.85
N LEU A 324 -4.15 11.35 -15.19
CA LEU A 324 -5.25 10.98 -16.08
C LEU A 324 -5.56 9.47 -16.03
N ALA A 325 -4.56 8.60 -16.22
CA ALA A 325 -4.71 7.15 -16.11
C ALA A 325 -5.27 6.74 -14.74
N THR A 326 -4.76 7.38 -13.69
CA THR A 326 -5.22 7.21 -12.31
C THR A 326 -6.69 7.61 -12.16
N ARG A 327 -7.11 8.76 -12.71
CA ARG A 327 -8.52 9.22 -12.65
C ARG A 327 -9.50 8.27 -13.34
N GLN A 328 -9.10 7.63 -14.44
CA GLN A 328 -9.90 6.60 -15.11
C GLN A 328 -10.01 5.33 -14.26
N ALA A 329 -8.88 4.83 -13.73
CA ALA A 329 -8.86 3.69 -12.80
C ALA A 329 -9.70 3.94 -11.54
N LEU A 330 -9.67 5.17 -11.02
CA LEU A 330 -10.37 5.58 -9.80
C LEU A 330 -11.88 5.41 -9.88
N MET A 331 -12.51 5.92 -10.94
CA MET A 331 -13.96 5.84 -11.10
C MET A 331 -14.39 4.39 -11.32
N LEU A 332 -13.68 3.68 -12.21
CA LEU A 332 -13.91 2.27 -12.48
C LEU A 332 -13.84 1.41 -11.21
N LEU A 333 -12.85 1.62 -10.34
CA LEU A 333 -12.71 0.84 -9.11
C LEU A 333 -13.72 1.24 -8.02
N GLN A 334 -14.09 2.52 -7.92
CA GLN A 334 -15.14 2.95 -6.98
C GLN A 334 -16.51 2.34 -7.34
N ASP A 335 -16.83 2.29 -8.63
CA ASP A 335 -18.18 1.94 -9.08
C ASP A 335 -18.39 0.43 -9.26
N ASN A 336 -17.31 -0.38 -9.27
CA ASN A 336 -17.36 -1.82 -9.52
C ASN A 336 -16.78 -2.71 -8.40
N TYR A 337 -16.04 -2.15 -7.42
CA TYR A 337 -15.37 -2.94 -6.37
C TYR A 337 -15.71 -2.40 -4.96
N PRO A 338 -16.98 -2.52 -4.50
CA PRO A 338 -17.40 -2.06 -3.18
C PRO A 338 -16.76 -2.86 -2.04
N GLU A 339 -16.35 -2.19 -0.97
CA GLU A 339 -15.94 -2.77 0.33
C GLU A 339 -15.03 -4.03 0.25
N PHE A 340 -13.99 -3.97 -0.60
CA PHE A 340 -12.91 -4.97 -0.66
C PHE A 340 -11.66 -4.61 0.17
N VAL A 341 -11.67 -3.50 0.90
CA VAL A 341 -10.52 -3.05 1.70
C VAL A 341 -10.89 -2.99 3.17
N ALA A 342 -10.18 -3.78 3.98
CA ALA A 342 -10.26 -3.77 5.44
C ALA A 342 -9.52 -2.54 6.00
N LYS A 343 -8.25 -2.40 5.63
CA LYS A 343 -7.37 -1.30 6.02
C LYS A 343 -6.49 -0.83 4.87
N GLN A 344 -6.08 0.43 4.94
CA GLN A 344 -5.21 1.07 3.95
C GLN A 344 -4.13 1.86 4.68
N VAL A 345 -2.89 1.36 4.64
CA VAL A 345 -1.72 1.97 5.27
C VAL A 345 -0.84 2.61 4.20
N PHE A 346 -0.63 3.92 4.33
CA PHE A 346 0.32 4.66 3.51
C PHE A 346 1.63 4.73 4.28
N ILE A 347 2.72 4.24 3.68
CA ILE A 347 4.05 4.19 4.30
C ILE A 347 5.03 5.10 3.57
N ASN A 348 6.12 5.44 4.25
CA ASN A 348 7.13 6.40 3.78
C ASN A 348 6.54 7.75 3.33
N VAL A 349 5.41 8.16 3.92
CA VAL A 349 4.59 9.30 3.52
C VAL A 349 5.39 10.60 3.57
N PRO A 350 5.55 11.33 2.43
CA PRO A 350 6.23 12.61 2.41
C PRO A 350 5.36 13.71 3.04
N TRP A 351 6.01 14.74 3.58
CA TRP A 351 5.33 15.78 4.38
C TRP A 351 4.23 16.53 3.61
N TRP A 352 4.42 16.78 2.31
CA TRP A 352 3.43 17.44 1.45
C TRP A 352 2.14 16.62 1.31
N TYR A 353 2.24 15.29 1.35
CA TYR A 353 1.08 14.41 1.24
C TYR A 353 0.16 14.54 2.47
N LEU A 354 0.73 14.73 3.66
CA LEU A 354 -0.05 14.97 4.87
C LEU A 354 -0.82 16.30 4.78
N ALA A 355 -0.22 17.34 4.21
CA ALA A 355 -0.91 18.61 3.94
C ALA A 355 -2.07 18.43 2.94
N PHE A 356 -1.82 17.77 1.81
CA PHE A 356 -2.85 17.40 0.83
C PHE A 356 -3.99 16.60 1.48
N TYR A 357 -3.67 15.54 2.24
CA TYR A 357 -4.67 14.75 2.97
C TYR A 357 -5.51 15.62 3.92
N THR A 358 -4.89 16.52 4.71
CA THR A 358 -5.67 17.41 5.59
C THR A 358 -6.66 18.28 4.82
N MET A 359 -6.27 18.79 3.65
CA MET A 359 -7.11 19.61 2.77
C MET A 359 -8.29 18.83 2.18
N ILE A 360 -8.08 17.61 1.68
CA ILE A 360 -9.17 16.78 1.11
C ILE A 360 -10.01 16.04 2.16
N SER A 361 -9.52 15.95 3.42
CA SER A 361 -10.19 15.18 4.47
C SER A 361 -11.62 15.61 4.83
N PRO A 362 -12.06 16.89 4.78
CA PRO A 362 -13.44 17.26 5.09
C PRO A 362 -14.45 16.51 4.22
N PHE A 363 -14.13 16.28 2.94
CA PHE A 363 -14.98 15.67 1.93
C PHE A 363 -15.06 14.13 1.99
N MET A 364 -14.39 13.49 2.95
CA MET A 364 -14.40 12.03 3.11
C MET A 364 -15.34 11.57 4.24
N THR A 365 -16.06 10.46 4.03
CA THR A 365 -16.91 9.84 5.06
C THR A 365 -16.09 9.34 6.25
N GLN A 366 -16.74 9.13 7.40
CA GLN A 366 -16.09 8.56 8.59
C GLN A 366 -15.62 7.12 8.32
N ARG A 367 -16.43 6.29 7.64
CA ARG A 367 -16.09 4.92 7.19
C ARG A 367 -14.80 4.90 6.37
N THR A 368 -14.63 5.85 5.45
CA THR A 368 -13.43 5.93 4.60
C THR A 368 -12.22 6.43 5.41
N LYS A 369 -12.39 7.48 6.24
CA LYS A 369 -11.34 7.99 7.14
C LYS A 369 -10.79 6.94 8.10
N SER A 370 -11.66 6.11 8.71
CA SER A 370 -11.29 5.14 9.73
C SER A 370 -10.50 3.93 9.21
N LYS A 371 -10.52 3.70 7.88
CA LYS A 371 -9.70 2.68 7.22
C LYS A 371 -8.26 3.15 6.93
N PHE A 372 -7.96 4.46 7.02
CA PHE A 372 -6.63 5.01 6.68
C PHE A 372 -5.65 5.11 7.84
N VAL A 373 -4.37 4.86 7.55
CA VAL A 373 -3.24 5.03 8.48
C VAL A 373 -2.04 5.61 7.73
N PHE A 374 -1.43 6.69 8.23
CA PHE A 374 -0.28 7.34 7.58
C PHE A 374 0.99 7.20 8.42
N ALA A 375 2.07 6.70 7.81
CA ALA A 375 3.39 6.54 8.43
C ALA A 375 4.46 7.30 7.64
N SER A 376 5.15 8.23 8.30
CA SER A 376 6.37 8.83 7.75
C SER A 376 7.50 7.78 7.70
N PRO A 377 8.57 7.97 6.89
CA PRO A 377 9.62 6.95 6.70
C PRO A 377 10.22 6.40 8.00
N ALA A 378 10.48 7.26 8.99
CA ALA A 378 10.99 6.87 10.31
C ALA A 378 10.00 6.09 11.20
N LYS A 379 8.74 5.92 10.75
CA LYS A 379 7.65 5.23 11.47
C LYS A 379 7.01 4.10 10.66
N THR A 380 7.50 3.79 9.46
CA THR A 380 6.98 2.74 8.57
C THR A 380 6.87 1.39 9.30
N ALA A 381 7.98 0.80 9.74
CA ALA A 381 7.99 -0.49 10.44
C ALA A 381 7.16 -0.47 11.74
N GLU A 382 7.34 0.54 12.61
CA GLU A 382 6.53 0.71 13.85
C GLU A 382 5.02 0.85 13.57
N THR A 383 4.61 1.19 12.35
CA THR A 383 3.19 1.29 11.97
C THR A 383 2.67 0.02 11.33
N LEU A 384 3.48 -0.66 10.50
CA LEU A 384 3.14 -1.99 9.98
C LEU A 384 3.01 -3.02 11.10
N PHE A 385 3.96 -3.07 12.05
CA PHE A 385 3.97 -4.04 13.16
C PHE A 385 2.80 -3.92 14.15
N LYS A 386 1.95 -2.90 14.02
CA LYS A 386 0.68 -2.83 14.75
C LYS A 386 -0.31 -3.85 14.19
N TYR A 387 -0.39 -3.94 12.86
CA TYR A 387 -1.41 -4.68 12.12
C TYR A 387 -0.90 -5.99 11.52
N ILE A 388 0.34 -6.04 11.06
CA ILE A 388 1.01 -7.21 10.46
C ILE A 388 2.09 -7.68 11.46
N THR A 389 2.39 -8.98 11.55
CA THR A 389 3.51 -9.44 12.40
C THR A 389 4.87 -9.19 11.72
N PRO A 390 6.00 -9.11 12.46
CA PRO A 390 7.28 -8.77 11.83
C PRO A 390 7.76 -9.81 10.82
N GLU A 391 7.49 -11.09 11.05
CA GLU A 391 7.76 -12.18 10.11
C GLU A 391 6.94 -12.09 8.82
N GLN A 392 5.69 -11.62 8.86
CA GLN A 392 4.84 -11.44 7.67
C GLN A 392 5.14 -10.15 6.86
N VAL A 393 6.02 -9.25 7.36
CA VAL A 393 6.39 -8.00 6.66
C VAL A 393 7.70 -8.19 5.85
N PRO A 394 7.73 -7.84 4.55
CA PRO A 394 8.94 -7.89 3.74
C PRO A 394 10.12 -7.12 4.31
N ILE A 395 11.33 -7.64 4.12
CA ILE A 395 12.58 -7.02 4.57
C ILE A 395 12.74 -5.56 4.10
N ARG A 396 12.26 -5.20 2.90
CA ARG A 396 12.31 -3.80 2.39
C ARG A 396 11.51 -2.79 3.24
N TYR A 397 10.60 -3.27 4.10
CA TYR A 397 9.74 -2.46 4.98
C TYR A 397 10.03 -2.61 6.48
N GLY A 398 11.04 -3.40 6.83
CA GLY A 398 11.60 -3.47 8.19
C GLY A 398 11.36 -4.78 8.93
N GLY A 399 10.54 -5.70 8.39
CA GLY A 399 10.26 -7.03 8.96
C GLY A 399 11.35 -8.07 8.68
N LEU A 400 10.97 -9.35 8.71
CA LEU A 400 11.86 -10.50 8.51
C LEU A 400 11.51 -11.35 7.28
N SER A 401 10.37 -11.12 6.61
CA SER A 401 9.98 -11.94 5.45
C SER A 401 10.95 -11.74 4.27
N VAL A 402 11.47 -12.85 3.77
CA VAL A 402 12.28 -12.97 2.54
C VAL A 402 11.38 -13.37 1.37
N ASP A 403 11.82 -13.09 0.14
CA ASP A 403 11.15 -13.65 -1.04
C ASP A 403 11.42 -15.16 -1.09
N SER A 404 10.38 -15.98 -1.28
CA SER A 404 10.43 -17.46 -1.17
C SER A 404 11.27 -18.18 -2.24
N CYS A 405 12.06 -17.43 -3.01
CA CYS A 405 13.05 -17.92 -3.96
C CYS A 405 14.42 -18.20 -3.30
N GLU A 406 14.63 -17.80 -2.04
CA GLU A 406 15.76 -18.29 -1.26
C GLU A 406 15.59 -19.79 -0.98
N CYS A 407 16.47 -20.62 -1.54
CA CYS A 407 16.37 -22.08 -1.42
C CYS A 407 16.64 -22.53 0.03
N ASN A 408 15.56 -22.89 0.74
CA ASN A 408 15.54 -23.38 2.12
C ASN A 408 15.96 -22.32 3.16
N PRO A 409 15.11 -21.32 3.46
CA PRO A 409 15.33 -20.41 4.57
C PRO A 409 15.18 -21.16 5.90
N GLU A 410 16.01 -20.81 6.88
CA GLU A 410 16.01 -21.44 8.21
C GLU A 410 14.72 -21.14 8.99
N PHE A 411 14.06 -20.01 8.69
CA PHE A 411 12.82 -19.57 9.27
C PHE A 411 11.78 -19.28 8.18
N THR A 412 10.53 -19.59 8.48
CA THR A 412 9.35 -19.41 7.62
C THR A 412 8.44 -18.33 8.21
N ASP A 413 7.39 -17.89 7.50
CA ASP A 413 6.45 -16.91 8.06
C ASP A 413 5.54 -17.50 9.17
N ASP A 414 5.63 -18.80 9.44
CA ASP A 414 5.03 -19.50 10.59
C ASP A 414 5.87 -19.39 11.88
N ASP A 415 7.13 -18.95 11.79
CA ASP A 415 8.06 -18.84 12.92
C ASP A 415 7.97 -17.45 13.58
N PRO A 416 7.29 -17.28 14.75
CA PRO A 416 6.91 -15.96 15.26
C PRO A 416 8.11 -15.15 15.78
N ALA A 417 8.15 -13.86 15.43
CA ALA A 417 9.20 -12.94 15.84
C ALA A 417 8.89 -12.21 17.16
N SER A 418 9.89 -12.14 18.05
CA SER A 418 9.83 -11.38 19.29
C SER A 418 10.27 -9.92 19.11
N GLU A 419 9.42 -8.97 19.52
CA GLU A 419 9.67 -7.53 19.43
C GLU A 419 10.19 -6.92 20.75
N VAL A 420 11.41 -6.37 20.75
CA VAL A 420 12.03 -5.69 21.91
C VAL A 420 12.35 -4.23 21.57
N THR A 421 12.14 -3.30 22.50
CA THR A 421 12.49 -1.88 22.30
C THR A 421 13.80 -1.55 22.99
N VAL A 422 14.86 -1.33 22.22
CA VAL A 422 16.16 -0.86 22.71
C VAL A 422 16.08 0.65 22.94
N LYS A 423 16.33 1.10 24.18
CA LYS A 423 16.21 2.52 24.57
C LYS A 423 17.41 3.32 24.02
N PRO A 424 17.29 4.66 23.89
CA PRO A 424 18.43 5.53 23.58
C PRO A 424 19.59 5.31 24.56
N SER A 425 20.83 5.36 24.07
CA SER A 425 22.06 5.30 24.89
C SER A 425 22.09 4.14 25.92
N THR A 426 21.63 2.95 25.52
CA THR A 426 21.61 1.76 26.39
C THR A 426 22.01 0.49 25.65
N LYS A 427 22.51 -0.48 26.43
CA LYS A 427 22.61 -1.88 26.03
C LYS A 427 21.34 -2.62 26.41
N GLN A 428 20.82 -3.40 25.47
CA GLN A 428 19.76 -4.38 25.69
C GLN A 428 20.31 -5.77 25.37
N THR A 429 20.30 -6.65 26.36
CA THR A 429 20.58 -8.08 26.17
C THR A 429 19.26 -8.85 26.13
N VAL A 430 19.19 -9.84 25.25
CA VAL A 430 18.17 -10.90 25.25
C VAL A 430 18.87 -12.17 25.72
N GLU A 431 18.28 -12.88 26.68
CA GLU A 431 18.80 -14.15 27.18
C GLU A 431 17.96 -15.31 26.62
N ILE A 432 18.61 -16.27 25.97
CA ILE A 432 18.03 -17.54 25.54
C ILE A 432 18.61 -18.62 26.46
N ILE A 433 17.81 -19.09 27.42
CA ILE A 433 18.19 -20.14 28.36
C ILE A 433 18.06 -21.50 27.66
N VAL A 434 19.04 -22.38 27.85
CA VAL A 434 19.09 -23.68 27.16
C VAL A 434 19.23 -24.82 28.16
N ASN A 435 18.23 -25.72 28.14
CA ASN A 435 17.99 -26.76 29.15
C ASN A 435 18.41 -28.17 28.69
N GLU A 436 18.87 -28.33 27.45
CA GLU A 436 19.27 -29.60 26.84
C GLU A 436 20.44 -29.41 25.86
N LYS A 437 21.02 -30.51 25.35
CA LYS A 437 22.09 -30.44 24.34
C LYS A 437 21.49 -30.34 22.95
N CYS A 438 21.74 -29.23 22.27
CA CYS A 438 21.05 -28.88 21.02
C CYS A 438 21.97 -28.09 20.07
N ILE A 439 21.45 -27.71 18.90
CA ILE A 439 21.96 -26.58 18.12
C ILE A 439 20.89 -25.49 18.19
N ILE A 440 21.21 -24.35 18.80
CA ILE A 440 20.36 -23.17 18.69
C ILE A 440 20.70 -22.48 17.38
N VAL A 441 19.67 -22.18 16.59
CA VAL A 441 19.77 -21.32 15.41
C VAL A 441 18.89 -20.10 15.66
N TRP A 442 19.38 -18.90 15.34
CA TRP A 442 18.62 -17.67 15.53
C TRP A 442 18.88 -16.66 14.42
N GLU A 443 17.89 -15.84 14.16
CA GLU A 443 18.03 -14.65 13.33
C GLU A 443 17.56 -13.41 14.08
N LEU A 444 18.14 -12.26 13.77
CA LEU A 444 17.70 -10.99 14.34
C LEU A 444 17.88 -9.80 13.42
N ARG A 445 17.04 -8.80 13.67
CA ARG A 445 17.00 -7.51 13.01
C ARG A 445 16.60 -6.41 13.98
N VAL A 446 17.51 -5.49 14.30
CA VAL A 446 17.09 -4.16 14.77
C VAL A 446 16.59 -3.32 13.56
N VAL A 447 15.61 -2.44 13.72
CA VAL A 447 15.12 -1.60 12.61
C VAL A 447 16.02 -0.38 12.42
N GLY A 448 16.67 -0.29 11.26
CA GLY A 448 17.54 0.84 10.84
C GLY A 448 18.83 0.91 11.66
N TRP A 449 19.82 0.08 11.33
CA TRP A 449 21.01 -0.13 12.14
C TRP A 449 21.89 1.12 12.28
N GLU A 450 22.14 1.49 13.53
CA GLU A 450 23.12 2.49 13.99
C GLU A 450 23.59 2.01 15.38
N VAL A 451 23.89 0.72 15.50
CA VAL A 451 24.00 -0.03 16.77
C VAL A 451 25.21 -0.95 16.74
N SER A 452 25.66 -1.44 17.89
CA SER A 452 26.60 -2.58 17.93
C SER A 452 25.85 -3.85 18.33
N TYR A 453 26.14 -4.98 17.71
CA TYR A 453 25.59 -6.29 18.10
C TYR A 453 26.70 -7.33 18.26
N GLY A 454 26.65 -8.07 19.37
CA GLY A 454 27.45 -9.26 19.64
C GLY A 454 26.60 -10.37 20.27
N ALA A 455 27.06 -11.61 20.12
CA ALA A 455 26.43 -12.79 20.71
C ALA A 455 27.46 -13.62 21.49
N GLU A 456 27.10 -14.03 22.69
CA GLU A 456 27.96 -14.77 23.62
C GLU A 456 27.21 -15.98 24.19
N TYR A 457 27.91 -17.06 24.50
CA TYR A 457 27.38 -18.21 25.23
C TYR A 457 28.05 -18.30 26.60
N VAL A 458 27.24 -18.43 27.66
CA VAL A 458 27.67 -18.56 29.04
C VAL A 458 27.26 -19.94 29.56
N PRO A 459 28.21 -20.85 29.85
CA PRO A 459 27.92 -22.13 30.51
C PRO A 459 27.37 -21.92 31.93
N ASN A 460 26.49 -22.81 32.38
CA ASN A 460 26.09 -22.89 33.79
C ASN A 460 27.15 -23.60 34.66
N THR A 461 28.11 -24.28 34.03
CA THR A 461 29.22 -24.99 34.68
C THR A 461 30.10 -24.03 35.47
N ALA A 462 30.30 -24.28 36.77
CA ALA A 462 31.07 -23.41 37.64
C ALA A 462 32.54 -23.29 37.17
N GLY A 463 32.98 -22.08 36.85
CA GLY A 463 34.30 -21.81 36.27
C GLY A 463 34.36 -21.91 34.73
N GLY A 464 33.22 -22.16 34.06
CA GLY A 464 33.13 -22.12 32.59
C GLY A 464 33.39 -20.72 32.03
N TYR A 465 34.16 -20.64 30.95
CA TYR A 465 34.46 -19.38 30.26
C TYR A 465 33.35 -18.98 29.29
N THR A 466 33.02 -17.69 29.23
CA THR A 466 32.12 -17.13 28.21
C THR A 466 32.73 -17.31 26.82
N ILE A 467 31.99 -17.93 25.90
CA ILE A 467 32.37 -18.13 24.50
C ILE A 467 31.77 -16.99 23.67
N ILE A 468 32.61 -16.19 23.02
CA ILE A 468 32.15 -15.16 22.07
C ILE A 468 31.79 -15.86 20.76
N ILE A 469 30.49 -15.97 20.47
CA ILE A 469 29.96 -16.60 19.25
C ILE A 469 30.07 -15.63 18.07
N HIS A 470 29.67 -14.37 18.29
CA HIS A 470 29.78 -13.29 17.32
C HIS A 470 30.34 -12.05 18.02
N LYS A 471 31.58 -11.69 17.71
CA LYS A 471 32.26 -10.52 18.29
C LYS A 471 31.45 -9.25 18.04
N ALA A 472 31.28 -8.42 19.06
CA ALA A 472 30.54 -7.18 18.97
C ALA A 472 31.08 -6.28 17.84
N ARG A 473 30.30 -6.13 16.76
CA ARG A 473 30.59 -5.25 15.62
C ARG A 473 29.54 -4.15 15.51
N LYS A 474 29.92 -2.98 14.99
CA LYS A 474 28.97 -1.92 14.62
C LYS A 474 28.24 -2.32 13.35
N PHE A 475 26.97 -1.94 13.26
CA PHE A 475 26.11 -2.11 12.11
C PHE A 475 25.44 -0.77 11.75
N THR A 476 25.31 -0.54 10.46
CA THR A 476 24.82 0.67 9.79
C THR A 476 23.57 0.37 8.96
N ALA A 477 22.87 1.41 8.50
CA ALA A 477 21.64 1.25 7.73
C ALA A 477 21.83 0.60 6.34
N ASN A 478 23.08 0.37 5.92
CA ASN A 478 23.45 -0.26 4.65
C ASN A 478 23.97 -1.71 4.82
N ASP A 479 24.18 -2.18 6.05
CA ASP A 479 24.59 -3.56 6.32
C ASP A 479 23.43 -4.54 6.10
N GLU A 480 23.74 -5.84 6.12
CA GLU A 480 22.79 -6.96 6.02
C GLU A 480 21.56 -6.71 6.92
N PRO A 481 20.33 -6.74 6.38
CA PRO A 481 19.14 -6.30 7.11
C PRO A 481 18.73 -7.27 8.23
N VAL A 482 19.11 -8.54 8.11
CA VAL A 482 18.89 -9.62 9.08
C VAL A 482 20.24 -10.34 9.22
N VAL A 483 20.59 -10.75 10.44
CA VAL A 483 21.78 -11.59 10.70
C VAL A 483 21.35 -12.89 11.35
N SER A 484 21.73 -14.00 10.72
CA SER A 484 21.37 -15.36 11.12
C SER A 484 22.62 -16.13 11.54
N ASN A 485 22.59 -16.71 12.74
CA ASN A 485 23.71 -17.41 13.38
C ASN A 485 23.24 -18.77 13.92
N SER A 486 24.17 -19.70 14.14
CA SER A 486 23.91 -20.93 14.90
C SER A 486 25.03 -21.23 15.90
N PHE A 487 24.71 -22.00 16.94
CA PHE A 487 25.68 -22.45 17.94
C PHE A 487 25.31 -23.84 18.49
N LYS A 488 26.29 -24.75 18.51
CA LYS A 488 26.16 -26.09 19.08
C LYS A 488 26.43 -26.05 20.58
N ILE A 489 25.49 -26.55 21.36
CA ILE A 489 25.48 -26.51 22.83
C ILE A 489 25.70 -27.93 23.37
N SER A 490 26.86 -28.13 24.00
CA SER A 490 27.31 -29.41 24.57
C SER A 490 27.09 -29.55 26.08
N GLU A 491 26.87 -28.42 26.76
CA GLU A 491 26.64 -28.27 28.20
C GLU A 491 25.43 -27.34 28.42
N LEU A 492 24.86 -27.28 29.62
CA LEU A 492 23.75 -26.35 29.89
C LEU A 492 24.26 -24.92 30.11
N GLY A 493 23.48 -23.92 29.69
CA GLY A 493 23.90 -22.52 29.73
C GLY A 493 22.85 -21.56 29.16
N LYS A 494 23.29 -20.37 28.76
CA LYS A 494 22.47 -19.40 28.04
C LYS A 494 23.24 -18.68 26.93
N ILE A 495 22.54 -18.35 25.85
CA ILE A 495 23.02 -17.42 24.82
C ILE A 495 22.56 -16.01 25.19
N LEU A 496 23.47 -15.04 25.09
CA LEU A 496 23.26 -13.62 25.34
C LEU A 496 23.39 -12.85 24.02
N LEU A 497 22.28 -12.31 23.51
CA LEU A 497 22.24 -11.49 22.31
C LEU A 497 22.23 -10.01 22.74
N THR A 498 23.37 -9.33 22.64
CA THR A 498 23.54 -7.98 23.19
C THR A 498 23.59 -6.92 22.09
N VAL A 499 22.63 -5.99 22.13
CA VAL A 499 22.54 -4.82 21.26
C VAL A 499 22.87 -3.56 22.05
N ASP A 500 23.92 -2.84 21.64
CA ASP A 500 24.30 -1.52 22.16
C ASP A 500 23.76 -0.43 21.23
N ASN A 501 22.87 0.42 21.73
CA ASN A 501 22.33 1.56 20.99
C ASN A 501 22.96 2.87 21.48
N PRO A 502 24.00 3.38 20.82
CA PRO A 502 24.61 4.66 21.17
C PRO A 502 23.74 5.88 20.80
N THR A 503 22.69 5.69 19.99
CA THR A 503 21.92 6.82 19.43
C THR A 503 20.92 7.41 20.43
N ALA A 504 20.58 8.69 20.23
CA ALA A 504 19.51 9.39 20.96
C ALA A 504 18.08 8.93 20.59
N LYS A 505 17.92 7.93 19.71
CA LYS A 505 16.62 7.41 19.25
C LYS A 505 16.41 6.00 19.79
N LYS A 506 15.17 5.65 20.14
CA LYS A 506 14.82 4.26 20.40
C LYS A 506 14.98 3.43 19.12
N LYS A 507 15.36 2.17 19.26
CA LYS A 507 15.44 1.20 18.16
C LYS A 507 14.52 0.01 18.48
N LYS A 508 14.03 -0.70 17.46
CA LYS A 508 13.18 -1.90 17.61
C LYS A 508 14.01 -3.11 17.22
N LEU A 509 14.34 -3.99 18.16
CA LEU A 509 14.90 -5.31 17.91
C LEU A 509 13.77 -6.29 17.59
N LEU A 510 13.97 -7.09 16.56
CA LEU A 510 13.21 -8.27 16.17
C LEU A 510 14.16 -9.46 16.29
N TYR A 511 13.73 -10.58 16.84
CA TYR A 511 14.50 -11.82 16.83
C TYR A 511 13.60 -13.04 16.91
N ARG A 512 14.07 -14.18 16.37
CA ARG A 512 13.46 -15.50 16.54
C ARG A 512 14.54 -16.57 16.57
N PHE A 513 14.26 -17.70 17.22
CA PHE A 513 15.21 -18.79 17.36
C PHE A 513 14.52 -20.15 17.33
N LYS A 514 15.25 -21.17 16.86
CA LYS A 514 14.87 -22.58 16.83
C LYS A 514 15.84 -23.39 17.69
N VAL A 515 15.31 -24.40 18.35
CA VAL A 515 16.08 -25.46 19.00
C VAL A 515 16.09 -26.65 18.05
N LYS A 516 17.23 -26.99 17.47
CA LYS A 516 17.41 -28.25 16.74
C LYS A 516 17.97 -29.31 17.68
N PRO A 517 17.41 -30.52 17.75
CA PRO A 517 18.05 -31.61 18.48
C PRO A 517 19.43 -31.90 17.87
N LEU A 518 20.34 -32.40 18.70
CA LEU A 518 21.52 -33.08 18.16
C LEU A 518 21.06 -34.45 17.67
N CYS A 519 21.12 -34.69 16.36
CA CYS A 519 21.15 -36.04 15.84
C CYS A 519 22.49 -36.69 16.25
N ASP A 520 22.41 -37.90 16.80
CA ASP A 520 23.56 -38.76 17.11
C ASP A 520 24.16 -39.40 15.84
#